data_AF-A0A7U5K9R5-F1
#
_entry.id   AF-A0A7U5K9R5-F1
#
_cell.length_a   1.000
_cell.length_b   1.000
_cell.length_c   1.000
_cell.angle_alpha   90.00
_cell.angle_beta   90.00
_cell.angle_gamma   90.00
#
_symmetry.space_group_name_H-M   'P 1'
#
loop_
_entity.id
_entity.type
_entity.pdbx_description
1 polymer ?
#
loop_
_entity_poly.entity_id
_entity_poly.type
_entity_poly.pdbx_seq_one_letter_code
_entity_poly.pdbx_strand_id
1 'polypeptide(L)' 'MKHSVATKIQFEISPMSITITNNGVSKHMGAFGGIESLQERASKIHGQIRLSHQGSVFTAALFWKDTKA' A
#
# COMPACT_ATOMS: atom_id res chain seq x y z
N MET A 1 1.82 -6.11 17.52
CA MET A 1 2.49 -4.83 17.87
C MET A 1 2.43 -3.93 16.64
N LYS A 2 1.91 -2.69 16.72
CA LYS A 2 1.86 -1.77 15.57
C LYS A 2 3.29 -1.29 15.26
N HIS A 3 3.79 -1.54 14.05
CA HIS A 3 5.17 -1.22 13.64
C HIS A 3 5.38 0.26 13.24
N SER A 4 4.37 1.12 13.39
CA SER A 4 4.44 2.51 12.93
C SER A 4 4.10 3.48 14.05
N VAL A 5 4.99 4.43 14.30
CA VAL A 5 4.75 5.64 15.11
C VAL A 5 4.32 6.76 14.18
N ALA A 6 3.35 6.48 13.30
CA ALA A 6 2.89 7.45 12.31
C ALA A 6 2.10 8.55 13.01
N THR A 7 2.52 9.80 12.81
CA THR A 7 1.82 11.00 13.30
C THR A 7 0.84 11.54 12.26
N LYS A 8 0.98 11.13 11.00
CA LYS A 8 0.10 11.48 9.89
C LYS A 8 -0.15 10.27 8.99
N ILE A 9 -1.41 10.10 8.60
CA ILE A 9 -1.84 9.14 7.58
C ILE A 9 -2.70 9.90 6.57
N GLN A 10 -2.45 9.69 5.29
CA GLN A 10 -3.18 10.29 4.18
C GLN A 10 -3.74 9.18 3.28
N PHE A 11 -4.99 9.38 2.86
CA PHE A 11 -5.70 8.48 1.95
C PHE A 11 -6.08 9.26 0.70
N GLU A 12 -5.80 8.68 -0.47
CA GLU A 12 -6.25 9.19 -1.76
C GLU A 12 -7.00 8.06 -2.46
N ILE A 13 -8.24 8.34 -2.83
CA ILE A 13 -9.14 7.36 -3.45
C ILE A 13 -9.54 7.91 -4.81
N SER A 14 -9.35 7.10 -5.84
CA SER A 14 -9.87 7.33 -7.17
C SER A 14 -10.70 6.12 -7.62
N PRO A 15 -11.45 6.21 -8.72
CA PRO A 15 -12.24 5.08 -9.23
C PRO A 15 -11.44 3.79 -9.47
N MET A 16 -10.13 3.90 -9.69
CA MET A 16 -9.24 2.78 -10.05
C MET A 16 -7.98 2.71 -9.19
N SER A 17 -7.91 3.48 -8.11
CA SER A 17 -6.76 3.44 -7.22
C SER A 17 -7.11 3.82 -5.78
N ILE A 18 -6.37 3.23 -4.86
CA ILE A 18 -6.33 3.64 -3.46
C ILE A 18 -4.87 3.78 -3.07
N THR A 19 -4.49 4.95 -2.58
CA THR A 19 -3.15 5.22 -2.07
C THR A 19 -3.24 5.57 -0.60
N ILE A 20 -2.40 4.92 0.21
CA ILE A 20 -2.27 5.15 1.64
C ILE A 20 -0.83 5.56 1.91
N THR A 21 -0.64 6.74 2.48
CA THR A 21 0.68 7.27 2.82
C THR A 21 0.76 7.53 4.32
N ASN A 22 1.81 7.06 5.00
CA ASN A 22 2.09 7.38 6.39
C ASN A 22 3.55 7.81 6.59
N ASN A 23 3.83 8.50 7.69
CA ASN A 23 5.16 9.08 7.99
C ASN A 23 5.86 8.43 9.21
N GLY A 24 5.48 7.19 9.53
CA GLY A 24 5.84 6.53 10.79
C GLY A 24 6.68 5.26 10.66
N VAL A 25 7.22 4.97 9.47
CA VAL A 25 7.98 3.74 9.23
C VAL A 25 9.44 3.99 9.59
N SER A 26 9.92 3.33 10.66
CA SER A 26 11.27 3.50 11.21
C SER A 26 12.20 2.31 10.94
N LYS A 27 11.71 1.22 10.35
CA LYS A 27 12.50 0.02 10.03
C LYS A 27 12.24 -0.50 8.62
N HIS A 28 13.27 -1.11 8.04
CA HIS A 28 13.30 -1.71 6.70
C HIS A 28 12.04 -2.49 6.34
N MET A 29 11.58 -2.31 5.09
CA MET A 29 10.36 -2.91 4.50
C MET A 29 10.33 -4.46 4.49
N GLY A 30 11.38 -5.14 4.94
CA GLY A 30 11.57 -6.59 4.79
C GLY A 30 10.65 -7.49 5.62
N ALA A 31 9.77 -6.94 6.47
CA ALA A 31 8.92 -7.72 7.36
C ALA A 31 7.43 -7.30 7.33
N PHE A 32 6.91 -6.82 6.19
CA PHE A 32 5.46 -6.68 6.03
C PHE A 32 4.82 -8.07 5.85
N GLY A 33 4.57 -8.75 6.96
CA GLY A 33 3.78 -9.97 6.96
C GLY A 33 2.46 -9.74 6.21
N GLY A 34 2.13 -10.64 5.28
CA GLY A 34 0.89 -10.58 4.50
C GLY A 34 0.94 -9.76 3.20
N ILE A 35 2.09 -9.18 2.82
CA ILE A 35 2.17 -8.47 1.52
C ILE A 35 1.94 -9.42 0.33
N GLU A 36 2.42 -10.65 0.42
CA GLU A 36 2.23 -11.68 -0.60
C GLU A 36 0.73 -12.00 -0.77
N SER A 37 0.02 -12.28 0.33
CA SER A 37 -1.42 -12.51 0.29
C SER A 37 -2.22 -11.31 -0.23
N LEU A 38 -1.75 -10.08 0.04
CA LEU A 38 -2.35 -8.86 -0.52
C LEU A 38 -2.10 -8.75 -2.03
N GLN A 39 -0.91 -9.09 -2.51
CA GLN A 39 -0.57 -9.13 -3.94
C GLN A 39 -1.37 -10.20 -4.69
N GLU A 40 -1.54 -11.39 -4.09
CA GLU A 40 -2.41 -12.43 -4.63
C GLU A 40 -3.86 -11.95 -4.75
N ARG A 41 -4.39 -11.29 -3.71
CA ARG A 41 -5.75 -10.74 -3.74
C ARG A 41 -5.89 -9.63 -4.78
N ALA A 42 -4.91 -8.75 -4.91
CA ALA A 42 -4.91 -7.72 -5.94
C ALA A 42 -4.90 -8.34 -7.34
N SER A 43 -4.14 -9.41 -7.55
CA SER A 43 -4.08 -10.11 -8.84
C SER A 43 -5.44 -10.69 -9.27
N LYS A 44 -6.25 -11.16 -8.32
CA LYS A 44 -7.63 -11.66 -8.61
C LYS A 44 -8.57 -10.60 -9.18
N ILE A 45 -8.26 -9.32 -8.98
CA ILE A 45 -9.03 -8.19 -9.53
C ILE A 45 -8.29 -7.49 -10.66
N HIS A 46 -7.28 -8.14 -11.28
CA HIS A 46 -6.38 -7.53 -12.26
C HIS A 46 -5.72 -6.25 -11.74
N GLY A 47 -5.50 -6.20 -10.43
CA GLY A 47 -4.90 -5.09 -9.72
C GLY A 47 -3.44 -5.32 -9.38
N GLN A 48 -2.74 -4.23 -9.11
CA GLN A 48 -1.34 -4.21 -8.73
C GLN A 48 -1.16 -3.40 -7.45
N ILE A 49 -0.43 -3.96 -6.48
CA ILE A 49 0.04 -3.22 -5.31
C ILE A 49 1.47 -2.74 -5.56
N ARG A 50 1.72 -1.46 -5.32
CA ARG A 50 3.04 -0.83 -5.32
C ARG A 50 3.33 -0.28 -3.94
N LEU A 51 4.52 -0.57 -3.44
CA LEU A 51 5.01 -0.04 -2.18
C LEU A 51 6.21 0.86 -2.47
N SER A 52 6.25 2.03 -1.85
CA SER A 52 7.41 2.93 -1.91
C SER A 52 7.77 3.44 -0.52
N HIS A 53 9.08 3.61 -0.29
CA HIS A 53 9.62 4.14 0.95
C HIS A 53 10.60 5.25 0.63
N GLN A 54 10.41 6.42 1.22
CA GLN A 54 11.30 7.56 1.08
C GLN A 54 11.46 8.26 2.44
N GLY A 55 12.64 8.11 3.05
CA GLY A 55 12.89 8.64 4.39
C GLY A 55 12.02 7.92 5.43
N SER A 56 11.17 8.68 6.13
CA SER A 56 10.16 8.15 7.07
C SER A 56 8.79 7.93 6.44
N VAL A 57 8.64 8.30 5.16
CA VAL A 57 7.38 8.22 4.43
C VAL A 57 7.28 6.87 3.75
N PHE A 58 6.17 6.18 4.00
CA PHE A 58 5.81 4.95 3.33
C PHE A 58 4.47 5.12 2.63
N THR A 59 4.40 4.64 1.39
CA THR A 59 3.19 4.66 0.59
C THR A 59 2.89 3.27 0.08
N ALA A 60 1.65 2.82 0.29
CA ALA A 60 1.07 1.66 -0.35
C ALA A 60 -0.01 2.11 -1.30
N ALA A 61 0.09 1.72 -2.56
CA ALA A 61 -0.87 2.05 -3.60
C ALA A 61 -1.40 0.78 -4.26
N LEU A 62 -2.72 0.63 -4.30
CA LEU A 62 -3.43 -0.38 -5.07
C LEU A 62 -4.01 0.29 -6.31
N PHE A 63 -3.77 -0.30 -7.47
CA PHE A 63 -4.36 0.10 -8.75
C PHE A 63 -5.11 -1.09 -9.34
N TRP A 64 -6.21 -0.87 -10.03
CA TRP A 64 -6.90 -1.92 -10.79
C TRP A 64 -7.45 -1.34 -12.09
N LYS A 65 -7.71 -2.21 -13.06
CA LYS A 65 -8.39 -1.83 -14.31
C LYS A 65 -9.88 -2.10 -14.18
N ASP A 66 -10.71 -1.39 -14.95
CA ASP A 66 -12.10 -1.83 -15.11
C ASP A 66 -12.08 -3.24 -15.71
N THR A 67 -12.73 -4.18 -15.03
CA THR A 67 -12.91 -5.54 -15.53
C THR A 67 -13.98 -5.61 -16.63
N LYS A 68 -14.62 -4.47 -16.96
CA LYS A 68 -15.54 -4.30 -18.09
C LYS A 68 -14.89 -3.48 -19.22
N ALA A 69 -13.89 -4.06 -19.89
CA ALA A 69 -13.38 -3.56 -21.16
C ALA A 69 -13.39 -4.67 -22.20
#